data_AF-A0A0C2FR34-F1
#
_entry.id   AF-A0A0C2FR34-F1
#
_cell.length_a   1.000
_cell.length_b   1.000
_cell.length_c   1.000
_cell.angle_alpha   90.00
_cell.angle_beta   90.00
_cell.angle_gamma   90.00
#
_symmetry.space_group_name_H-M   'P 1'
#
loop_
_entity.id
_entity.type
_entity.pdbx_description
1 polymer ?
#
loop_
_entity_poly.entity_id
_entity_poly.type
_entity_poly.pdbx_seq_one_letter_code
_entity_poly.pdbx_strand_id
1 'polypeptide(L)'
;IDDDESATIMDATVTQYGNALEAIIEMRPNVGTVTLILKMLQPYYGKLAEHERSRSVDATVQVLRVYLDKAEDITIGIASDFGPLSSLLARLSPRLVDSLALVRHQSLAAIHYAFRLANAYKGHGTHTDSSLFRIDEFARTYLNNEGRLDANDAKKAVRKMAEVIEARLPQCQMQTYLSALFEMMTDRQSQHETRNKALKEDF
;
A
#
# COMPACT_ATOMS: atom_id res chain seq x y z
N ILE A 1 22.94 9.85 23.81
CA ILE A 1 21.65 9.13 23.83
C ILE A 1 22.00 7.72 23.44
N ASP A 2 21.68 6.75 24.29
CA ASP A 2 21.98 5.34 24.05
C ASP A 2 21.14 4.87 22.84
N ASP A 3 21.72 4.10 21.93
CA ASP A 3 21.03 3.72 20.68
C ASP A 3 19.75 2.91 20.96
N ASP A 4 19.73 2.17 22.07
CA ASP A 4 18.59 1.39 22.55
C ASP A 4 17.44 2.27 23.08
N GLU A 5 17.79 3.35 23.79
CA GLU A 5 16.84 4.36 24.25
C GLU A 5 16.20 5.09 23.05
N SER A 6 17.00 5.44 22.03
CA SER A 6 16.50 6.07 20.81
C SER A 6 15.58 5.15 20.01
N ALA A 7 15.88 3.85 19.92
CA ALA A 7 15.03 2.88 19.24
C ALA A 7 13.68 2.73 19.96
N THR A 8 13.72 2.62 21.28
CA THR A 8 12.52 2.49 22.13
C THR A 8 11.59 3.71 22.00
N ILE A 9 12.14 4.93 22.02
CA ILE A 9 11.36 6.16 21.84
C ILE A 9 10.73 6.21 20.45
N MET A 10 11.45 5.74 19.42
CA MET A 10 10.95 5.72 18.05
C MET A 10 9.76 4.77 17.90
N ASP A 11 9.83 3.58 18.48
CA ASP A 11 8.74 2.60 18.45
C ASP A 11 7.50 3.08 19.20
N ALA A 12 7.68 3.71 20.36
CA ALA A 12 6.59 4.36 21.10
C ALA A 12 5.94 5.48 20.27
N THR A 13 6.75 6.26 19.55
CA THR A 13 6.26 7.34 18.69
C THR A 13 5.44 6.80 17.50
N VAL A 14 5.93 5.74 16.84
CA VAL A 14 5.21 5.09 15.74
C VAL A 14 3.89 4.50 16.23
N THR A 15 3.90 3.86 17.40
CA THR A 15 2.68 3.31 18.03
C THR A 15 1.66 4.42 18.32
N GLN A 16 2.10 5.53 18.91
CA GLN A 16 1.22 6.65 19.22
C GLN A 16 0.67 7.32 17.96
N TYR A 17 1.48 7.40 16.89
CA TYR A 17 1.02 7.88 15.59
C TYR A 17 -0.08 6.97 15.01
N GLY A 18 0.10 5.64 15.07
CA GLY A 18 -0.93 4.69 14.68
C GLY A 18 -2.24 4.88 15.45
N ASN A 19 -2.16 5.01 16.78
CA ASN A 19 -3.34 5.27 17.62
C ASN A 19 -4.03 6.59 17.25
N ALA A 20 -3.26 7.64 16.93
CA ALA A 20 -3.81 8.91 16.49
C ALA A 20 -4.51 8.80 15.13
N LEU A 21 -3.95 8.05 14.17
CA LEU A 21 -4.61 7.81 12.88
C LEU A 21 -5.97 7.13 13.06
N GLU A 22 -6.02 6.12 13.93
CA GLU A 22 -7.26 5.41 14.24
C GLU A 22 -8.30 6.35 14.85
N ALA A 23 -7.93 7.11 15.87
CA ALA A 23 -8.83 8.09 16.49
C ALA A 23 -9.35 9.16 15.51
N ILE A 24 -8.51 9.63 14.58
CA ILE A 24 -8.93 10.59 13.54
C ILE A 24 -9.99 9.99 12.62
N ILE A 25 -9.81 8.73 12.22
CA ILE A 25 -10.76 8.02 11.35
C ILE A 25 -12.07 7.77 12.10
N GLU A 26 -12.01 7.30 13.34
CA GLU A 26 -13.20 7.06 14.17
C GLU A 26 -14.00 8.34 14.44
N MET A 27 -13.33 9.48 14.58
CA MET A 27 -14.02 10.76 14.79
C MET A 27 -14.81 11.20 13.54
N ARG A 28 -14.37 10.84 12.34
CA ARG A 28 -15.03 11.15 11.06
C ARG A 28 -14.82 10.03 10.04
N PRO A 29 -15.58 8.92 10.15
CA PRO A 29 -15.32 7.70 9.37
C PRO A 29 -15.95 7.79 7.97
N ASN A 30 -15.42 8.69 7.16
CA ASN A 30 -15.83 8.88 5.77
C ASN A 30 -14.63 8.92 4.80
N VAL A 31 -14.92 8.72 3.51
CA VAL A 31 -13.93 8.64 2.44
C VAL A 31 -13.10 9.91 2.32
N GLY A 32 -13.67 11.07 2.64
CA GLY A 32 -12.98 12.35 2.62
C GLY A 32 -11.82 12.39 3.61
N THR A 33 -12.06 11.99 4.87
CA THR A 33 -11.06 11.92 5.92
C THR A 33 -9.90 11.01 5.52
N VAL A 34 -10.19 9.78 5.10
CA VAL A 34 -9.14 8.82 4.73
C VAL A 34 -8.41 9.25 3.46
N THR A 35 -9.09 9.88 2.49
CA THR A 35 -8.45 10.40 1.29
C THR A 35 -7.39 11.45 1.64
N LEU A 36 -7.66 12.33 2.61
CA LEU A 36 -6.70 13.32 3.07
C LEU A 36 -5.49 12.65 3.74
N ILE A 37 -5.71 11.68 4.62
CA ILE A 37 -4.62 10.93 5.27
C ILE A 37 -3.76 10.21 4.24
N LEU A 38 -4.38 9.48 3.32
CA LEU A 38 -3.69 8.76 2.25
C LEU A 38 -2.88 9.71 1.36
N LYS A 39 -3.36 10.92 1.09
CA LYS A 39 -2.61 11.96 0.37
C LYS A 39 -1.35 12.41 1.12
N MET A 40 -1.40 12.49 2.45
CA MET A 40 -0.21 12.83 3.26
C MET A 40 0.86 11.74 3.21
N LEU A 41 0.46 10.47 3.03
CA LEU A 41 1.37 9.33 2.96
C LEU A 41 2.02 9.14 1.57
N GLN A 42 1.37 9.63 0.50
CA GLN A 42 1.82 9.43 -0.88
C GLN A 42 3.30 9.76 -1.17
N PRO A 43 3.88 10.87 -0.66
CA PRO A 43 5.28 11.21 -0.91
C PRO A 43 6.29 10.19 -0.36
N TYR A 44 5.86 9.33 0.56
CA TYR A 44 6.73 8.39 1.27
C TYR A 44 6.83 7.01 0.62
N TYR A 45 5.87 6.64 -0.25
CA TYR A 45 5.87 5.33 -0.90
C TYR A 45 7.09 5.09 -1.80
N GLY A 46 7.63 6.16 -2.40
CA GLY A 46 8.81 6.11 -3.27
C GLY A 46 10.11 6.61 -2.62
N LYS A 47 10.15 6.81 -1.30
CA LYS A 47 11.37 7.30 -0.62
C LYS A 47 12.50 6.30 -0.72
N LEU A 48 13.75 6.74 -0.72
CA LEU A 48 14.91 5.82 -0.70
C LEU A 48 15.15 5.24 0.69
N ALA A 49 14.76 5.97 1.73
CA ALA A 49 14.83 5.49 3.11
C ALA A 49 13.83 4.36 3.34
N GLU A 50 14.37 3.19 3.65
CA GLU A 50 13.63 1.94 3.89
C GLU A 50 12.57 2.07 4.97
N HIS A 51 12.91 2.70 6.09
CA HIS A 51 11.98 2.91 7.21
C HIS A 51 10.84 3.88 6.86
N GLU A 52 11.09 4.92 6.04
CA GLU A 52 10.03 5.84 5.59
C GLU A 52 9.01 5.13 4.69
N ARG A 53 9.51 4.32 3.74
CA ARG A 53 8.64 3.49 2.89
C ARG A 53 7.84 2.50 3.73
N SER A 54 8.50 1.72 4.59
CA SER A 54 7.82 0.71 5.40
C SER A 54 6.75 1.32 6.31
N ARG A 55 7.05 2.42 7.02
CA ARG A 55 6.08 3.08 7.90
C ARG A 55 4.91 3.69 7.13
N SER A 56 5.16 4.27 5.96
CA SER A 56 4.08 4.86 5.17
C SER A 56 3.14 3.80 4.60
N VAL A 57 3.65 2.66 4.14
CA VAL A 57 2.81 1.55 3.68
C VAL A 57 2.07 0.89 4.84
N ASP A 58 2.71 0.72 6.00
CA ASP A 58 2.06 0.19 7.20
C ASP A 58 0.90 1.08 7.68
N ALA A 59 1.14 2.39 7.76
CA ALA A 59 0.10 3.37 8.08
C ALA A 59 -1.06 3.31 7.08
N THR A 60 -0.78 3.11 5.79
CA THR A 60 -1.81 2.92 4.77
C THR A 60 -2.65 1.67 5.01
N VAL A 61 -2.03 0.55 5.39
CA VAL A 61 -2.77 -0.67 5.77
C VAL A 61 -3.69 -0.37 6.96
N GLN A 62 -3.18 0.30 8.00
CA GLN A 62 -3.98 0.66 9.17
C GLN A 62 -5.16 1.56 8.81
N VAL A 63 -4.93 2.62 8.04
CA VAL A 63 -5.98 3.54 7.59
C VAL A 63 -7.09 2.80 6.85
N LEU A 64 -6.73 1.96 5.86
CA LEU A 64 -7.72 1.23 5.08
C LEU A 64 -8.47 0.18 5.91
N ARG A 65 -7.77 -0.49 6.83
CA ARG A 65 -8.37 -1.49 7.73
C ARG A 65 -9.37 -0.87 8.70
N VAL A 66 -8.95 0.18 9.42
CA VAL A 66 -9.80 0.89 10.38
C VAL A 66 -11.01 1.48 9.66
N TYR A 67 -10.78 2.09 8.50
CA TYR A 67 -11.87 2.66 7.74
C TYR A 67 -12.88 1.62 7.26
N LEU A 68 -12.41 0.46 6.76
CA LEU A 68 -13.32 -0.60 6.36
C LEU A 68 -14.19 -1.12 7.52
N ASP A 69 -13.68 -1.07 8.76
CA ASP A 69 -14.43 -1.46 9.97
C ASP A 69 -15.42 -0.37 10.42
N LYS A 70 -15.03 0.90 10.30
CA LYS A 70 -15.75 2.03 10.91
C LYS A 70 -16.59 2.85 9.93
N ALA A 71 -16.45 2.66 8.62
CA ALA A 71 -17.07 3.51 7.60
C ALA A 71 -18.59 3.65 7.80
N GLU A 72 -19.06 4.90 7.88
CA GLU A 72 -20.48 5.24 7.99
C GLU A 72 -21.08 5.70 6.67
N ASP A 73 -20.24 5.99 5.67
CA ASP A 73 -20.63 6.50 4.36
C ASP A 73 -20.69 5.42 3.27
N ILE A 74 -20.64 4.14 3.66
CA ILE A 74 -20.86 2.98 2.79
C ILE A 74 -22.29 2.48 2.99
N THR A 75 -23.13 2.65 1.98
CA THR A 75 -24.54 2.23 2.04
C THR A 75 -24.80 1.00 1.18
N ILE A 76 -25.32 -0.07 1.78
CA ILE A 76 -25.73 -1.29 1.05
C ILE A 76 -26.80 -0.94 0.00
N GLY A 77 -26.65 -1.46 -1.21
CA GLY A 77 -27.56 -1.21 -2.33
C GLY A 77 -27.34 0.14 -3.05
N ILE A 78 -26.44 1.00 -2.56
CA ILE A 78 -26.06 2.24 -3.25
C ILE A 78 -24.65 2.09 -3.79
N ALA A 79 -24.53 2.05 -5.11
CA ALA A 79 -23.24 1.96 -5.78
C ALA A 79 -22.61 3.34 -5.96
N SER A 80 -21.34 3.45 -5.58
CA SER A 80 -20.48 4.60 -5.79
C SER A 80 -19.03 4.15 -5.98
N ASP A 81 -18.15 5.07 -6.41
CA ASP A 81 -16.74 4.77 -6.60
C ASP A 81 -15.95 5.02 -5.31
N PHE A 82 -15.10 4.07 -4.92
CA PHE A 82 -14.05 4.33 -3.94
C PHE A 82 -12.94 5.17 -4.63
N GLY A 83 -13.03 6.49 -4.48
CA GLY A 83 -12.17 7.46 -5.17
C GLY A 83 -10.66 7.22 -5.05
N PRO A 84 -10.11 6.82 -3.88
CA PRO A 84 -8.68 6.57 -3.72
C PRO A 84 -8.11 5.36 -4.47
N LEU A 85 -8.96 4.47 -5.00
CA LEU A 85 -8.55 3.16 -5.52
C LEU A 85 -7.41 3.25 -6.55
N SER A 86 -7.61 3.98 -7.66
CA SER A 86 -6.59 4.11 -8.72
C SER A 86 -5.24 4.61 -8.22
N SER A 87 -5.26 5.65 -7.38
CA SER A 87 -4.06 6.24 -6.78
C SER A 87 -3.30 5.23 -5.93
N LEU A 88 -4.00 4.46 -5.09
CA LEU A 88 -3.41 3.43 -4.23
C LEU A 88 -2.82 2.30 -5.07
N LEU A 89 -3.59 1.76 -6.02
CA LEU A 89 -3.14 0.66 -6.88
C LEU A 89 -1.90 1.05 -7.68
N ALA A 90 -1.88 2.25 -8.26
CA ALA A 90 -0.76 2.74 -9.05
C ALA A 90 0.53 2.88 -8.22
N ARG A 91 0.41 3.30 -6.97
CA ARG A 91 1.56 3.57 -6.09
C ARG A 91 2.07 2.37 -5.31
N LEU A 92 1.17 1.46 -4.95
CA LEU A 92 1.50 0.28 -4.15
C LEU A 92 1.86 -0.94 -5.00
N SER A 93 1.35 -1.06 -6.23
CA SER A 93 1.68 -2.22 -7.08
C SER A 93 3.18 -2.31 -7.41
N PRO A 94 3.90 -1.21 -7.71
CA PRO A 94 5.36 -1.25 -7.86
C PRO A 94 6.09 -1.68 -6.59
N ARG A 95 5.48 -1.53 -5.41
CA ARG A 95 6.07 -1.93 -4.13
C ARG A 95 5.94 -3.43 -3.85
N LEU A 96 5.19 -4.18 -4.65
CA LEU A 96 5.20 -5.66 -4.62
C LEU A 96 6.57 -6.25 -4.99
N VAL A 97 7.46 -5.45 -5.56
CA VAL A 97 8.84 -5.84 -5.91
C VAL A 97 9.89 -4.99 -5.18
N ASP A 98 9.52 -4.38 -4.03
CA ASP A 98 10.45 -3.63 -3.18
C ASP A 98 11.58 -4.54 -2.65
N SER A 99 12.73 -3.93 -2.32
CA SER A 99 13.87 -4.63 -1.74
C SER A 99 13.53 -5.27 -0.40
N LEU A 100 12.65 -4.62 0.38
CA LEU A 100 12.20 -5.09 1.67
C LEU A 100 10.99 -6.02 1.56
N ALA A 101 11.11 -7.23 2.09
CA ALA A 101 9.99 -8.18 2.19
C ALA A 101 8.78 -7.56 2.89
N LEU A 102 9.01 -6.92 4.03
CA LEU A 102 7.95 -6.27 4.80
C LEU A 102 7.13 -5.29 3.95
N VAL A 103 7.80 -4.45 3.14
CA VAL A 103 7.13 -3.50 2.24
C VAL A 103 6.31 -4.22 1.17
N ARG A 104 6.82 -5.32 0.60
CA ARG A 104 6.08 -6.14 -0.39
C ARG A 104 4.78 -6.67 0.21
N HIS A 105 4.86 -7.26 1.40
CA HIS A 105 3.70 -7.84 2.09
C HIS A 105 2.69 -6.79 2.55
N GLN A 106 3.16 -5.67 3.11
CA GLN A 106 2.28 -4.57 3.52
C GLN A 106 1.59 -3.92 2.30
N SER A 107 2.30 -3.80 1.17
CA SER A 107 1.73 -3.27 -0.07
C SER A 107 0.64 -4.20 -0.63
N LEU A 108 0.87 -5.50 -0.59
CA LEU A 108 -0.15 -6.50 -0.94
C LEU A 108 -1.39 -6.38 -0.04
N ALA A 109 -1.18 -6.22 1.27
CA ALA A 109 -2.28 -6.02 2.22
C ALA A 109 -3.07 -4.74 1.95
N ALA A 110 -2.39 -3.62 1.71
CA ALA A 110 -3.02 -2.35 1.39
C ALA A 110 -3.83 -2.44 0.08
N ILE A 111 -3.29 -3.07 -0.95
CA ILE A 111 -4.01 -3.33 -2.22
C ILE A 111 -5.26 -4.18 -1.96
N HIS A 112 -5.14 -5.24 -1.15
CA HIS A 112 -6.26 -6.10 -0.81
C HIS A 112 -7.38 -5.32 -0.08
N TYR A 113 -7.04 -4.50 0.93
CA TYR A 113 -8.03 -3.65 1.60
C TYR A 113 -8.64 -2.58 0.67
N ALA A 114 -7.86 -2.01 -0.25
CA ALA A 114 -8.37 -1.06 -1.23
C ALA A 114 -9.43 -1.72 -2.15
N PHE A 115 -9.22 -2.96 -2.58
CA PHE A 115 -10.22 -3.70 -3.34
C PHE A 115 -11.45 -4.07 -2.50
N ARG A 116 -11.27 -4.43 -1.23
CA ARG A 116 -12.40 -4.68 -0.32
C ARG A 116 -13.27 -3.44 -0.15
N LEU A 117 -12.66 -2.28 0.06
CA LEU A 117 -13.36 -1.00 0.12
C LEU A 117 -14.05 -0.69 -1.21
N ALA A 118 -13.36 -0.84 -2.34
CA ALA A 118 -13.98 -0.64 -3.65
C ALA A 118 -15.19 -1.56 -3.90
N ASN A 119 -15.14 -2.80 -3.42
CA ASN A 119 -16.30 -3.70 -3.47
C ASN A 119 -17.44 -3.22 -2.57
N ALA A 120 -17.12 -2.79 -1.35
CA ALA A 120 -18.11 -2.28 -0.40
C ALA A 120 -18.85 -1.06 -0.95
N TYR A 121 -18.10 -0.15 -1.59
CA TYR A 121 -18.60 1.04 -2.27
C TYR A 121 -19.54 0.74 -3.45
N LYS A 122 -19.47 -0.45 -4.06
CA LYS A 122 -20.43 -0.89 -5.09
C LYS A 122 -21.80 -1.29 -4.53
N GLY A 123 -22.03 -1.11 -3.24
CA GLY A 123 -23.30 -1.42 -2.57
C GLY A 123 -23.36 -2.84 -2.00
N HIS A 124 -22.25 -3.60 -2.00
CA HIS A 124 -22.18 -4.95 -1.43
C HIS A 124 -21.92 -4.96 0.09
N GLY A 125 -21.70 -3.79 0.71
CA GLY A 125 -21.31 -3.68 2.12
C GLY A 125 -19.90 -4.22 2.40
N THR A 126 -19.52 -4.36 3.67
CA THR A 126 -18.14 -4.69 4.08
C THR A 126 -17.75 -6.16 3.90
N HIS A 127 -18.68 -7.00 3.42
CA HIS A 127 -18.42 -8.40 3.10
C HIS A 127 -17.44 -8.51 1.92
N THR A 128 -16.45 -9.37 2.08
CA THR A 128 -15.39 -9.58 1.09
C THR A 128 -15.95 -10.32 -0.12
N ASP A 129 -15.69 -9.78 -1.31
CA ASP A 129 -15.92 -10.48 -2.58
C ASP A 129 -15.14 -11.81 -2.60
N SER A 130 -15.84 -12.94 -2.70
CA SER A 130 -15.24 -14.27 -2.78
C SER A 130 -14.36 -14.47 -4.03
N SER A 131 -14.53 -13.62 -5.04
CA SER A 131 -13.69 -13.61 -6.25
C SER A 131 -12.35 -12.89 -6.04
N LEU A 132 -12.20 -12.11 -4.95
CA LEU A 132 -10.96 -11.40 -4.67
C LEU A 132 -9.85 -12.41 -4.34
N PHE A 133 -8.62 -12.10 -4.78
CA PHE A 133 -7.48 -12.95 -4.51
C PHE A 133 -7.25 -13.12 -3.00
N ARG A 134 -6.83 -14.32 -2.59
CA ARG A 134 -6.48 -14.60 -1.20
C ARG A 134 -5.07 -14.08 -0.92
N ILE A 135 -4.96 -13.21 0.08
CA ILE A 135 -3.69 -12.55 0.40
C ILE A 135 -2.55 -13.56 0.68
N ASP A 136 -2.81 -14.59 1.48
CA ASP A 136 -1.78 -15.57 1.86
C ASP A 136 -1.35 -16.45 0.68
N GLU A 137 -2.28 -16.74 -0.23
CA GLU A 137 -1.99 -17.51 -1.44
C GLU A 137 -1.16 -16.69 -2.42
N PHE A 138 -1.54 -15.42 -2.63
CA PHE A 138 -0.77 -14.52 -3.47
C PHE A 138 0.64 -14.32 -2.89
N ALA A 139 0.75 -14.07 -1.59
CA ALA A 139 2.01 -13.92 -0.90
C ALA A 139 2.90 -15.15 -1.12
N ARG A 140 2.44 -16.36 -0.76
CA ARG A 140 3.24 -17.59 -0.94
C ARG A 140 3.63 -17.88 -2.39
N THR A 141 2.79 -17.52 -3.35
CA THR A 141 3.00 -17.87 -4.76
C THR A 141 3.92 -16.90 -5.49
N TYR A 142 3.83 -15.61 -5.14
CA TYR A 142 4.46 -14.54 -5.92
C TYR A 142 5.45 -13.69 -5.12
N LEU A 143 5.36 -13.71 -3.79
CA LEU A 143 6.26 -12.97 -2.91
C LEU A 143 7.14 -13.96 -2.14
N ASN A 144 8.45 -13.76 -2.16
CA ASN A 144 9.32 -14.45 -1.22
C ASN A 144 9.26 -13.74 0.15
N ASN A 145 9.33 -14.54 1.22
CA ASN A 145 9.24 -14.04 2.60
C ASN A 145 10.53 -13.35 3.08
N GLU A 146 11.65 -13.59 2.41
CA GLU A 146 12.96 -13.10 2.83
C GLU A 146 13.77 -12.58 1.65
N GLY A 147 14.69 -11.67 1.95
CA GLY A 147 15.62 -11.12 0.98
C GLY A 147 14.92 -10.41 -0.19
N ARG A 148 15.66 -10.31 -1.30
CA ARG A 148 15.21 -9.62 -2.51
C ARG A 148 14.47 -10.59 -3.41
N LEU A 149 13.42 -10.09 -4.04
CA LEU A 149 12.69 -10.84 -5.04
C LEU A 149 13.53 -10.91 -6.33
N ASP A 150 13.76 -12.11 -6.86
CA ASP A 150 14.50 -12.24 -8.11
C ASP A 150 13.68 -11.68 -9.29
N ALA A 151 14.37 -11.43 -10.41
CA ALA A 151 13.75 -10.77 -11.57
C ALA A 151 12.60 -11.57 -12.20
N ASN A 152 12.60 -12.90 -12.09
CA ASN A 152 11.54 -13.73 -12.64
C ASN A 152 10.29 -13.67 -11.76
N ASP A 153 10.47 -13.82 -10.44
CA ASP A 153 9.35 -13.76 -9.49
C ASP A 153 8.77 -12.35 -9.40
N ALA A 154 9.61 -11.30 -9.49
CA ALA A 154 9.16 -9.92 -9.63
C ALA A 154 8.26 -9.72 -10.85
N LYS A 155 8.64 -10.27 -12.02
CA LYS A 155 7.80 -10.21 -13.24
C LYS A 155 6.48 -10.95 -13.05
N LYS A 156 6.47 -12.11 -12.41
CA LYS A 156 5.25 -12.87 -12.13
C LYS A 156 4.32 -12.12 -11.19
N ALA A 157 4.85 -11.56 -10.10
CA ALA A 157 4.07 -10.78 -9.13
C ALA A 157 3.41 -9.56 -9.79
N VAL A 158 4.18 -8.77 -10.55
CA VAL A 158 3.66 -7.60 -11.26
C VAL A 158 2.63 -7.99 -12.31
N ARG A 159 2.89 -9.03 -13.11
CA ARG A 159 1.94 -9.51 -14.12
C ARG A 159 0.64 -9.95 -13.46
N LYS A 160 0.70 -10.74 -12.39
CA LYS A 160 -0.49 -11.21 -11.71
C LYS A 160 -1.29 -10.06 -11.11
N MET A 161 -0.62 -9.09 -10.50
CA MET A 161 -1.30 -7.91 -9.98
C MET A 161 -1.93 -7.07 -11.09
N ALA A 162 -1.28 -6.93 -12.24
CA ALA A 162 -1.84 -6.24 -13.40
C ALA A 162 -3.15 -6.88 -13.88
N GLU A 163 -3.21 -8.22 -13.97
CA GLU A 163 -4.45 -8.95 -14.30
C GLU A 163 -5.57 -8.67 -13.27
N VAL A 164 -5.23 -8.65 -11.98
CA VAL A 164 -6.20 -8.36 -10.91
C VAL A 164 -6.75 -6.93 -11.03
N ILE A 165 -5.88 -5.97 -11.33
CA ILE A 165 -6.24 -4.55 -11.51
C ILE A 165 -7.09 -4.38 -12.76
N GLU A 166 -6.68 -4.93 -13.89
CA GLU A 166 -7.42 -4.87 -15.16
C GLU A 166 -8.85 -5.38 -15.02
N ALA A 167 -9.05 -6.47 -14.29
CA ALA A 167 -10.37 -7.06 -14.06
C ALA A 167 -11.28 -6.24 -13.13
N ARG A 168 -10.75 -5.28 -12.34
CA ARG A 168 -11.48 -4.66 -11.22
C ARG A 168 -11.48 -3.14 -11.19
N LEU A 169 -10.51 -2.50 -11.84
CA LEU A 169 -10.39 -1.05 -11.87
C LEU A 169 -11.52 -0.44 -12.70
N PRO A 170 -12.33 0.48 -12.15
CA PRO A 170 -13.35 1.19 -12.92
C PRO A 170 -12.71 1.99 -14.07
N GLN A 171 -13.34 1.97 -15.25
CA GLN A 171 -12.83 2.67 -16.44
C GLN A 171 -12.64 4.17 -16.19
N CYS A 172 -13.53 4.80 -15.41
CA CYS A 172 -13.44 6.21 -15.02
C CYS A 172 -12.15 6.56 -14.25
N GLN A 173 -11.51 5.58 -13.61
CA GLN A 173 -10.28 5.78 -12.83
C GLN A 173 -9.00 5.38 -13.57
N MET A 174 -9.11 4.85 -14.80
CA MET A 174 -7.98 4.32 -15.56
C MET A 174 -6.93 5.40 -15.87
N GLN A 175 -7.36 6.61 -16.24
CA GLN A 175 -6.44 7.71 -16.53
C GLN A 175 -5.62 8.10 -15.28
N THR A 176 -6.29 8.25 -14.14
CA THR A 176 -5.63 8.57 -12.86
C THR A 176 -4.64 7.48 -12.45
N TYR A 177 -5.01 6.20 -12.64
CA TYR A 177 -4.14 5.07 -12.38
C TYR A 177 -2.86 5.13 -13.24
N LEU A 178 -2.99 5.33 -14.56
CA LEU A 178 -1.85 5.38 -15.46
C LEU A 178 -0.92 6.56 -15.15
N SER A 179 -1.48 7.76 -14.90
CA SER A 179 -0.68 8.93 -14.54
C SER A 179 0.15 8.69 -13.28
N ALA A 180 -0.48 8.18 -12.21
CA ALA A 180 0.23 7.88 -10.97
C ALA A 180 1.23 6.72 -11.10
N LEU A 181 0.95 5.74 -11.97
CA LEU A 181 1.86 4.61 -12.20
C LEU A 181 3.13 5.08 -12.92
N PHE A 182 3.01 5.96 -13.91
CA PHE A 182 4.17 6.54 -14.60
C PHE A 182 5.07 7.34 -13.66
N GLU A 183 4.50 8.08 -12.69
CA GLU A 183 5.27 8.75 -11.64
C GLU A 183 6.11 7.77 -10.80
N MET A 184 5.59 6.58 -10.54
CA MET A 184 6.26 5.59 -9.71
C MET A 184 7.29 4.75 -10.47
N MET A 185 7.16 4.63 -11.79
CA MET A 185 8.16 3.96 -12.62
C MET A 185 9.42 4.81 -12.83
N THR A 186 9.34 6.12 -12.61
CA THR A 186 10.52 7.01 -12.63
C THR A 186 11.26 7.04 -11.28
N ASP A 187 10.75 6.35 -10.26
CA ASP A 187 11.40 6.21 -8.96
C ASP A 187 12.73 5.43 -9.09
N ARG A 188 13.81 5.99 -8.53
CA ARG A 188 15.20 5.55 -8.71
C ARG A 188 15.63 4.41 -7.79
N GLN A 189 14.71 3.63 -7.24
CA GLN A 189 15.05 2.53 -6.32
C GLN A 189 16.08 1.55 -6.91
N SER A 190 16.05 1.33 -8.23
CA SER A 190 17.02 0.48 -8.94
C SER A 190 18.40 1.11 -9.16
N GLN A 191 18.55 2.44 -9.05
CA GLN A 191 19.80 3.16 -9.40
C GLN A 191 20.73 3.40 -8.20
N HIS A 192 20.23 3.36 -6.96
CA HIS A 192 21.05 3.64 -5.78
C HIS A 192 22.01 2.51 -5.40
N GLU A 193 21.80 1.30 -5.91
CA GLU A 193 22.67 0.16 -5.58
C GLU A 193 23.94 0.11 -6.41
N THR A 194 23.91 0.57 -7.66
CA THR A 194 25.15 0.74 -8.43
C THR A 194 26.10 1.70 -7.71
N ARG A 195 25.54 2.72 -7.05
CA ARG A 195 26.31 3.72 -6.29
C ARG A 195 26.79 3.23 -4.92
N ASN A 196 25.98 2.45 -4.20
CA ASN A 196 26.37 1.89 -2.90
C ASN A 196 27.29 0.66 -3.00
N LYS A 197 27.27 -0.08 -4.12
CA LYS A 197 28.30 -1.09 -4.42
C LYS A 197 29.63 -0.44 -4.79
N ALA A 198 29.63 0.59 -5.63
CA ALA A 198 30.85 1.32 -5.99
C ALA A 198 31.57 1.89 -4.75
N LEU A 199 30.82 2.49 -3.81
CA LEU A 199 31.39 3.02 -2.57
C LEU A 199 31.89 1.96 -1.57
N LYS A 200 31.51 0.68 -1.74
CA LYS A 200 32.01 -0.45 -0.93
C LYS A 200 33.19 -1.18 -1.57
N GLU A 201 33.47 -0.93 -2.85
CA GLU A 201 34.64 -1.46 -3.56
C GLU A 201 35.82 -0.46 -3.52
N ASP A 202 35.58 0.78 -3.08
CA ASP A 202 36.58 1.85 -2.94
C ASP A 202 37.17 1.97 -1.51
N PHE A 203 36.92 1.02 -0.60
CA PHE A 203 37.55 0.94 0.74
C PHE A 203 38.01 -0.47 1.10
#